data_AF-A0A2M7U8N0-F1
#
_entry.id   AF-A0A2M7U8N0-F1
#
_cell.length_a   1.000
_cell.length_b   1.000
_cell.length_c   1.000
_cell.angle_alpha   90.00
_cell.angle_beta   90.00
_cell.angle_gamma   90.00
#
_symmetry.space_group_name_H-M   'P 1'
#
loop_
_entity.id
_entity.type
_entity.pdbx_description
1 polymer ?
#
loop_
_entity_poly.entity_id
_entity_poly.type
_entity_poly.pdbx_seq_one_letter_code
_entity_poly.pdbx_strand_id
1 'polypeptide(L)'
;MDKLNTLILRTSDFWQYLSQNQKDLILEGQYLMNDIIKDHAYQFKDYSFLVFPFAKAYEGFLKQLFKDAKLISHLDYISDHLRLGKLMSPNLIGRLGDKSLYKKIKERAGVDLAEKIWTVWKVGRNQIFHYFPHNLKAISFIEADKIVGEILRMMEEAYYKLSSKY
;
A
#
# COMPACT_ATOMS: atom_id res chain seq x y z
N MET A 1 7.33 -12.28 -11.04
CA MET A 1 8.04 -11.28 -11.87
C MET A 1 9.30 -11.92 -12.44
N ASP A 2 9.66 -11.61 -13.68
CA ASP A 2 10.89 -12.12 -14.28
C ASP A 2 12.13 -11.32 -13.82
N LYS A 3 13.32 -11.92 -13.81
CA LYS A 3 14.54 -11.35 -13.18
C LYS A 3 14.89 -9.94 -13.67
N LEU A 4 14.60 -9.64 -14.93
CA LEU A 4 14.82 -8.33 -15.54
C LEU A 4 13.93 -7.24 -14.93
N ASN A 5 12.65 -7.55 -14.68
CA ASN A 5 11.70 -6.61 -14.07
C ASN A 5 12.07 -6.34 -12.60
N THR A 6 12.62 -7.34 -11.91
CA THR A 6 13.16 -7.16 -10.56
C THR A 6 14.38 -6.24 -10.55
N LEU A 7 15.26 -6.32 -11.55
CA LEU A 7 16.43 -5.45 -11.66
C LEU A 7 16.03 -3.99 -11.98
N ILE A 8 15.11 -3.79 -12.93
CA ILE A 8 14.58 -2.47 -13.31
C ILE A 8 13.89 -1.79 -12.12
N LEU A 9 13.09 -2.55 -11.36
CA LEU A 9 12.46 -2.04 -10.15
C LEU A 9 13.52 -1.54 -9.15
N ARG A 10 14.58 -2.32 -8.92
CA ARG A 10 15.61 -2.03 -7.92
C ARG A 10 16.50 -0.82 -8.25
N THR A 11 16.56 -0.43 -9.52
CA THR A 11 17.30 0.76 -9.97
C THR A 11 16.42 2.00 -10.12
N SER A 12 15.12 1.90 -9.89
CA SER A 12 14.20 3.04 -10.01
C SER A 12 14.38 4.05 -8.86
N ASP A 13 14.11 5.32 -9.14
CA ASP A 13 14.09 6.37 -8.11
C ASP A 13 13.07 6.05 -7.01
N PHE A 14 11.94 5.46 -7.39
CA PHE A 14 10.94 4.95 -6.46
C PHE A 14 11.54 3.94 -5.47
N TRP A 15 12.30 2.96 -5.96
CA TRP A 15 12.92 1.97 -5.07
C TRP A 15 13.96 2.61 -4.16
N GLN A 16 14.76 3.55 -4.67
CA GLN A 16 15.74 4.25 -3.85
C GLN A 16 15.07 5.10 -2.75
N TYR A 17 13.89 5.65 -3.03
CA TYR A 17 13.08 6.42 -2.08
C TYR A 17 12.56 5.58 -0.90
N LEU A 18 12.36 4.27 -1.07
CA LEU A 18 11.91 3.40 0.01
C LEU A 18 12.95 3.27 1.12
N SER A 19 12.50 3.34 2.37
CA SER A 19 13.32 3.01 3.54
C SER A 19 13.73 1.54 3.55
N GLN A 20 14.81 1.21 4.26
CA GLN A 20 15.30 -0.17 4.34
C GLN A 20 14.22 -1.14 4.85
N ASN A 21 13.51 -0.79 5.92
CA ASN A 21 12.42 -1.62 6.44
C ASN A 21 11.29 -1.88 5.42
N GLN A 22 10.98 -0.91 4.56
CA GLN A 22 9.98 -1.11 3.48
C GLN A 22 10.52 -2.05 2.41
N LYS A 23 11.80 -1.91 2.03
CA LYS A 23 12.48 -2.81 1.09
C LYS A 23 12.50 -4.23 1.63
N ASP A 24 12.86 -4.41 2.90
CA ASP A 24 12.93 -5.72 3.56
C ASP A 24 11.55 -6.42 3.54
N LEU A 25 10.49 -5.71 3.93
CA LEU A 25 9.12 -6.24 3.86
C LEU A 25 8.74 -6.69 2.44
N ILE A 26 9.07 -5.90 1.42
CA ILE A 26 8.76 -6.25 0.03
C ILE A 26 9.58 -7.46 -0.42
N LEU A 27 10.88 -7.50 -0.10
CA LEU A 27 11.78 -8.57 -0.51
C LEU A 27 11.43 -9.90 0.18
N GLU A 28 11.19 -9.88 1.48
CA GLU A 28 10.79 -11.06 2.26
C GLU A 28 9.40 -11.55 1.81
N GLY A 29 8.46 -10.64 1.57
CA GLY A 29 7.15 -10.98 1.01
C GLY A 29 7.25 -11.62 -0.37
N GLN A 30 8.13 -11.08 -1.23
CA GLN A 30 8.41 -11.66 -2.55
C GLN A 30 9.05 -13.04 -2.43
N TYR A 31 9.98 -13.24 -1.50
CA TYR A 31 10.62 -14.53 -1.26
C TYR A 31 9.61 -15.58 -0.81
N LEU A 32 8.79 -15.26 0.20
CA LEU A 32 7.73 -16.15 0.67
C LEU A 32 6.77 -16.52 -0.46
N MET A 33 6.39 -15.55 -1.28
CA MET A 33 5.42 -15.75 -2.35
C MET A 33 5.98 -16.53 -3.54
N ASN A 34 7.19 -16.19 -4.01
CA ASN A 34 7.72 -16.70 -5.27
C ASN A 34 8.62 -17.92 -5.12
N ASP A 35 9.30 -18.06 -3.98
CA ASP A 35 10.33 -19.10 -3.77
C ASP A 35 9.85 -20.19 -2.80
N ILE A 36 8.94 -19.87 -1.88
CA ILE A 36 8.43 -20.85 -0.89
C ILE A 36 7.06 -21.42 -1.29
N ILE A 37 6.13 -20.56 -1.71
CA ILE A 37 4.72 -20.96 -1.88
C ILE A 37 4.35 -21.28 -3.33
N LYS A 38 5.01 -20.65 -4.30
CA LYS A 38 4.65 -20.72 -5.72
C LYS A 38 4.68 -22.14 -6.30
N ASP A 39 5.55 -23.00 -5.76
CA ASP A 39 5.68 -24.39 -6.20
C ASP A 39 4.51 -25.27 -5.73
N HIS A 40 3.54 -24.70 -5.00
CA HIS A 40 2.32 -25.35 -4.52
C HIS A 40 2.56 -26.64 -3.72
N ALA A 41 3.74 -26.77 -3.10
CA ALA A 41 4.08 -27.90 -2.24
C ALA A 41 3.06 -28.11 -1.09
N TYR A 42 2.43 -27.01 -0.65
CA TYR A 42 1.27 -27.01 0.22
C TYR A 42 0.22 -26.02 -0.27
N GLN A 43 -1.05 -26.42 -0.30
CA GLN A 43 -2.17 -25.55 -0.67
C GLN A 43 -2.85 -24.99 0.56
N PHE A 44 -2.62 -23.71 0.85
CA PHE A 44 -3.32 -23.01 1.91
C PHE A 44 -4.79 -22.77 1.53
N LYS A 45 -5.65 -22.75 2.55
CA LYS A 45 -7.07 -22.40 2.37
C LYS A 45 -7.31 -20.89 2.23
N ASP A 46 -6.38 -20.08 2.72
CA ASP A 46 -6.41 -18.62 2.64
C ASP A 46 -4.99 -18.10 2.46
N TYR A 47 -4.78 -17.26 1.45
CA TYR A 47 -3.51 -16.63 1.12
C TYR A 47 -3.44 -15.16 1.57
N SER A 48 -4.39 -14.67 2.37
CA SER A 48 -4.42 -13.30 2.90
C SER A 48 -3.10 -12.90 3.61
N PHE A 49 -2.43 -13.86 4.25
CA PHE A 49 -1.13 -13.66 4.91
C PHE A 49 -0.01 -13.22 3.96
N LEU A 50 -0.08 -13.59 2.66
CA LEU A 50 0.89 -13.15 1.66
C LEU A 50 0.81 -11.65 1.37
N VAL A 51 -0.36 -11.05 1.55
CA VAL A 51 -0.59 -9.62 1.30
C VAL A 51 -0.01 -8.75 2.44
N PHE A 52 0.10 -9.31 3.65
CA PHE A 52 0.47 -8.59 4.86
C PHE A 52 1.77 -7.77 4.77
N PRO A 53 2.93 -8.35 4.37
CA PRO A 53 4.17 -7.58 4.27
C PRO A 53 4.05 -6.38 3.33
N PHE A 54 3.37 -6.55 2.19
CA PHE A 54 3.15 -5.49 1.20
C PHE A 54 2.19 -4.41 1.71
N ALA A 55 1.10 -4.80 2.37
CA ALA A 55 0.17 -3.88 2.99
C ALA A 55 0.84 -3.03 4.09
N LYS A 56 1.74 -3.64 4.86
CA LYS A 56 2.54 -2.96 5.88
C LYS A 56 3.57 -1.99 5.26
N ALA A 57 4.27 -2.43 4.22
CA ALA A 57 5.17 -1.57 3.46
C ALA A 57 4.43 -0.37 2.86
N TYR A 58 3.23 -0.60 2.30
CA TYR A 58 2.39 0.43 1.70
C TYR A 58 1.93 1.49 2.71
N GLU A 59 1.42 1.07 3.88
CA GLU A 59 1.05 2.01 4.95
C GLU A 59 2.24 2.89 5.35
N GLY A 60 3.41 2.27 5.59
CA GLY A 60 4.63 3.00 5.96
C GLY A 60 5.08 3.97 4.86
N PHE A 61 5.04 3.53 3.61
CA PHE A 61 5.34 4.34 2.43
C PHE A 61 4.39 5.53 2.31
N LEU A 62 3.07 5.34 2.45
CA LEU A 62 2.11 6.44 2.35
C LEU A 62 2.36 7.48 3.45
N LYS A 63 2.67 7.06 4.69
CA LYS A 63 3.03 7.99 5.76
C LYS A 63 4.28 8.81 5.38
N GLN A 64 5.32 8.16 4.86
CA GLN A 64 6.55 8.82 4.41
C GLN A 64 6.25 9.81 3.27
N LEU A 65 5.57 9.36 2.21
CA LEU A 65 5.22 10.16 1.04
C LEU A 65 4.35 11.36 1.40
N PHE A 66 3.34 11.17 2.26
CA PHE A 66 2.46 12.26 2.66
C PHE A 66 3.19 13.28 3.53
N LYS A 67 4.17 12.88 4.34
CA LYS A 67 5.02 13.80 5.08
C LYS A 67 5.89 14.60 4.12
N ASP A 68 6.58 13.93 3.20
CA ASP A 68 7.53 14.56 2.29
C ASP A 68 6.80 15.49 1.30
N ALA A 69 5.59 15.12 0.89
CA ALA A 69 4.68 15.97 0.14
C ALA A 69 3.99 17.05 0.99
N LYS A 70 4.28 17.19 2.29
CA LYS A 70 3.66 18.19 3.20
C LYS A 70 2.13 18.07 3.32
N LEU A 71 1.57 16.89 3.09
CA LEU A 71 0.14 16.58 3.30
C LEU A 71 -0.17 16.27 4.77
N ILE A 72 0.82 15.74 5.50
CA ILE A 72 0.83 15.60 6.96
C ILE A 72 2.05 16.29 7.56
N SER A 73 2.00 16.63 8.84
CA SER A 73 3.15 17.18 9.56
C SER A 73 4.16 16.10 9.97
N HIS A 74 5.35 16.51 10.41
CA HIS A 74 6.30 15.58 11.02
C HIS A 74 5.76 14.94 12.31
N LEU A 75 5.01 15.71 13.11
CA LEU A 75 4.36 15.21 14.33
C LEU A 75 3.32 14.12 14.02
N ASP A 76 2.54 14.31 12.94
CA ASP A 76 1.61 13.27 12.46
C ASP A 76 2.36 12.01 12.03
N TYR A 77 3.50 12.15 11.35
CA TYR A 77 4.30 11.04 10.85
C TYR A 77 4.84 10.15 11.97
N ILE A 78 5.36 10.74 13.05
CA ILE A 78 5.92 9.99 14.19
C ILE A 78 4.84 9.48 15.16
N SER A 79 3.58 9.91 15.00
CA SER A 79 2.49 9.56 15.92
C SER A 79 1.99 8.13 15.67
N ASP A 80 1.97 7.33 16.74
CA ASP A 80 1.32 6.01 16.76
C ASP A 80 -0.21 6.09 16.65
N HIS A 81 -0.78 7.28 16.83
CA HIS A 81 -2.22 7.51 16.79
C HIS A 81 -2.74 7.95 15.42
N LEU A 82 -1.86 8.23 14.45
CA LEU A 82 -2.29 8.60 13.10
C LEU A 82 -2.97 7.42 12.42
N ARG A 83 -4.28 7.54 12.18
CA ARG A 83 -5.10 6.54 11.48
C ARG A 83 -5.27 6.93 10.01
N LEU A 84 -4.35 6.52 9.14
CA LEU A 84 -4.42 6.83 7.69
C LEU A 84 -5.78 6.45 7.09
N GLY A 85 -6.32 5.28 7.43
CA GLY A 85 -7.62 4.83 6.95
C GLY A 85 -8.78 5.80 7.23
N LYS A 86 -8.74 6.50 8.37
CA LYS A 86 -9.76 7.50 8.72
C LYS A 86 -9.56 8.76 7.87
N LEU A 87 -8.32 9.23 7.75
CA LEU A 87 -8.00 10.47 7.03
C LEU A 87 -8.16 10.34 5.52
N MET A 88 -7.96 9.14 4.98
CA MET A 88 -8.09 8.81 3.56
C MET A 88 -9.53 8.44 3.14
N SER A 89 -10.47 8.34 4.09
CA SER A 89 -11.84 7.96 3.76
C SER A 89 -12.61 9.10 3.08
N PRO A 90 -13.13 8.92 1.84
CA PRO A 90 -13.92 9.94 1.16
C PRO A 90 -15.23 10.27 1.89
N ASN A 91 -15.80 9.29 2.60
CA ASN A 91 -17.04 9.46 3.37
C ASN A 91 -16.86 10.38 4.59
N LEU A 92 -15.62 10.62 5.02
CA LEU A 92 -15.31 11.45 6.19
C LEU A 92 -14.88 12.87 5.82
N ILE A 93 -14.87 13.25 4.53
CA ILE A 93 -14.47 14.60 4.10
C ILE A 93 -15.28 15.68 4.82
N GLY A 94 -16.61 15.56 4.87
CA GLY A 94 -17.47 16.56 5.51
C GLY A 94 -17.19 16.75 7.01
N ARG A 95 -16.82 15.67 7.71
CA ARG A 95 -16.47 15.71 9.14
C ARG A 95 -15.04 16.17 9.41
N LEU A 96 -14.10 15.82 8.53
CA LEU A 96 -12.67 16.10 8.71
C LEU A 96 -12.26 17.47 8.16
N GLY A 97 -13.01 18.02 7.21
CA GLY A 97 -12.67 19.28 6.53
C GLY A 97 -11.26 19.22 5.96
N ASP A 98 -10.45 20.22 6.27
CA ASP A 98 -9.07 20.36 5.78
C ASP A 98 -8.10 19.34 6.39
N LYS A 99 -8.52 18.56 7.39
CA LYS A 99 -7.74 17.43 7.91
C LYS A 99 -7.86 16.17 7.04
N SER A 100 -8.81 16.13 6.09
CA SER A 100 -8.98 14.99 5.18
C SER A 100 -7.80 14.86 4.22
N LEU A 101 -7.06 13.75 4.28
CA LEU A 101 -6.00 13.47 3.32
C LEU A 101 -6.55 13.18 1.93
N TYR A 102 -7.71 12.53 1.84
CA TYR A 102 -8.38 12.33 0.56
C TYR A 102 -8.64 13.68 -0.14
N LYS A 103 -9.18 14.66 0.61
CA LYS A 103 -9.44 16.01 0.09
C LYS A 103 -8.15 16.66 -0.42
N LYS A 104 -7.09 16.67 0.40
CA LYS A 104 -5.82 17.29 0.02
C LYS A 104 -5.18 16.65 -1.22
N ILE A 105 -5.23 15.32 -1.35
CA ILE A 105 -4.70 14.61 -2.53
C ILE A 105 -5.55 14.94 -3.75
N LYS A 106 -6.88 14.90 -3.62
CA LYS A 106 -7.81 15.25 -4.70
C LYS A 106 -7.54 16.65 -5.24
N GLU A 107 -7.36 17.64 -4.37
CA GLU A 107 -7.09 19.03 -4.75
C GLU A 107 -5.71 19.19 -5.42
N ARG A 108 -4.73 18.39 -5.00
CA ARG A 108 -3.35 18.50 -5.47
C ARG A 108 -3.05 17.75 -6.77
N ALA A 109 -3.62 16.56 -6.92
CA ALA A 109 -3.24 15.56 -7.91
C ALA A 109 -4.43 14.90 -8.61
N GLY A 110 -5.65 15.39 -8.34
CA GLY A 110 -6.87 14.93 -8.98
C GLY A 110 -7.58 13.81 -8.22
N VAL A 111 -8.88 13.69 -8.51
CA VAL A 111 -9.76 12.69 -7.87
C VAL A 111 -9.31 11.26 -8.14
N ASP A 112 -8.81 10.98 -9.35
CA ASP A 112 -8.41 9.64 -9.76
C ASP A 112 -7.29 9.09 -8.87
N LEU A 113 -6.28 9.91 -8.58
CA LEU A 113 -5.18 9.48 -7.71
C LEU A 113 -5.66 9.26 -6.27
N ALA A 114 -6.47 10.18 -5.75
CA ALA A 114 -7.02 10.08 -4.39
C ALA A 114 -7.84 8.79 -4.22
N GLU A 115 -8.70 8.47 -5.19
CA GLU A 115 -9.55 7.30 -5.16
C GLU A 115 -8.76 6.00 -5.32
N LYS A 116 -7.77 5.95 -6.23
CA LYS A 116 -6.92 4.78 -6.39
C LYS A 116 -6.12 4.46 -5.12
N ILE A 117 -5.46 5.47 -4.52
CA ILE A 117 -4.69 5.29 -3.28
C ILE A 117 -5.60 4.74 -2.18
N TRP A 118 -6.77 5.36 -1.99
CA TRP A 118 -7.76 4.92 -1.00
C TRP A 118 -8.26 3.50 -1.26
N THR A 119 -8.60 3.18 -2.51
CA THR A 119 -9.14 1.87 -2.89
C THR A 119 -8.12 0.75 -2.63
N VAL A 120 -6.87 0.94 -3.05
CA VAL A 120 -5.80 -0.03 -2.81
C VAL A 120 -5.54 -0.20 -1.31
N TRP A 121 -5.56 0.88 -0.53
CA TRP A 121 -5.43 0.80 0.92
C TRP A 121 -6.59 0.05 1.57
N LYS A 122 -7.83 0.35 1.15
CA LYS A 122 -9.05 -0.27 1.67
C LYS A 122 -9.09 -1.76 1.37
N VAL A 123 -8.76 -2.18 0.16
CA VAL A 123 -8.74 -3.60 -0.22
C VAL A 123 -7.56 -4.30 0.45
N GLY A 124 -6.34 -3.85 0.19
CA GLY A 124 -5.11 -4.55 0.57
C GLY A 124 -4.75 -4.50 2.05
N ARG A 125 -5.20 -3.48 2.80
CA ARG A 125 -4.86 -3.33 4.23
C ARG A 125 -6.06 -3.41 5.18
N ASN A 126 -7.28 -3.11 4.73
CA ASN A 126 -8.44 -3.10 5.63
C ASN A 126 -9.34 -4.32 5.43
N GLN A 127 -9.81 -4.57 4.21
CA GLN A 127 -10.79 -5.61 3.96
C GLN A 127 -10.18 -7.02 4.01
N ILE A 128 -8.95 -7.20 3.53
CA ILE A 128 -8.32 -8.52 3.42
C ILE A 128 -8.06 -9.19 4.78
N PHE A 129 -7.90 -8.40 5.85
CA PHE A 129 -7.64 -8.89 7.20
C PHE A 129 -8.89 -8.84 8.10
N HIS A 130 -10.04 -8.44 7.55
CA HIS A 130 -11.27 -8.35 8.33
C HIS A 130 -11.96 -9.73 8.39
N TYR A 131 -12.11 -10.27 9.59
CA TYR A 131 -12.88 -11.49 9.81
C TYR A 131 -14.39 -11.21 9.67
N PHE A 132 -15.08 -11.86 8.74
CA PHE A 132 -16.55 -11.80 8.67
C PHE A 132 -17.14 -13.13 9.16
N PRO A 133 -17.96 -13.14 10.23
CA PRO A 133 -18.50 -14.36 10.82
C PRO A 133 -19.27 -15.28 9.88
N HIS A 134 -19.86 -14.72 8.81
CA HIS A 134 -20.66 -15.46 7.83
C HIS A 134 -19.91 -15.74 6.51
N ASN A 135 -18.69 -15.25 6.37
CA ASN A 135 -17.84 -15.48 5.20
C ASN A 135 -16.38 -15.15 5.54
N LEU A 136 -15.52 -16.14 5.69
CA LEU A 136 -14.11 -15.90 6.01
C LEU A 136 -13.41 -14.99 4.97
N LYS A 137 -13.96 -14.87 3.75
CA LYS A 137 -13.38 -14.16 2.60
C LYS A 137 -11.93 -14.56 2.35
N ALA A 138 -11.67 -15.86 2.50
CA ALA A 138 -10.39 -16.44 2.15
C ALA A 138 -10.09 -16.14 0.67
N ILE A 139 -8.84 -15.80 0.38
CA ILE A 139 -8.39 -15.52 -0.98
C ILE A 139 -7.48 -16.63 -1.48
N SER A 140 -7.51 -16.86 -2.78
CA SER A 140 -6.57 -17.71 -3.50
C SER A 140 -5.19 -17.06 -3.65
N PHE A 141 -4.19 -17.85 -4.02
CA PHE A 141 -2.85 -17.35 -4.35
C PHE A 141 -2.90 -16.31 -5.48
N ILE A 142 -3.72 -16.53 -6.52
CA ILE A 142 -3.85 -15.63 -7.67
C ILE A 142 -4.44 -14.28 -7.24
N GLU A 143 -5.44 -14.29 -6.35
CA GLU A 143 -6.01 -13.07 -5.80
C GLU A 143 -5.00 -12.32 -4.93
N ALA A 144 -4.22 -13.03 -4.11
CA ALA A 144 -3.14 -12.44 -3.33
C ALA A 144 -2.09 -11.77 -4.25
N ASP A 145 -1.67 -12.45 -5.32
CA ASP A 145 -0.68 -11.93 -6.29
C ASP A 145 -1.17 -10.66 -6.97
N LYS A 146 -2.44 -10.66 -7.37
CA LYS A 146 -3.08 -9.49 -7.95
C LYS A 146 -3.08 -8.30 -7.00
N ILE A 147 -3.50 -8.51 -5.74
CA ILE A 147 -3.54 -7.44 -4.72
C ILE A 147 -2.13 -6.90 -4.44
N VAL A 148 -1.14 -7.80 -4.30
CA VAL A 148 0.27 -7.40 -4.11
C VAL A 148 0.77 -6.57 -5.29
N GLY A 149 0.47 -6.99 -6.52
CA GLY A 149 0.81 -6.24 -7.73
C GLY A 149 0.14 -4.86 -7.77
N GLU A 150 -1.12 -4.75 -7.35
CA GLU A 150 -1.83 -3.47 -7.25
C GLU A 150 -1.22 -2.55 -6.20
N ILE A 151 -0.83 -3.09 -5.04
CA ILE A 151 -0.12 -2.33 -3.99
C ILE A 151 1.19 -1.75 -4.54
N LEU A 152 2.04 -2.58 -5.14
CA LEU A 152 3.35 -2.14 -5.63
C LEU A 152 3.23 -1.10 -6.76
N ARG A 153 2.31 -1.31 -7.71
CA ARG A 153 2.05 -0.33 -8.78
C ARG A 153 1.53 0.99 -8.22
N MET A 154 0.66 0.94 -7.21
CA MET A 154 0.12 2.16 -6.60
C MET A 154 1.19 2.91 -5.79
N MET A 155 2.12 2.20 -5.14
CA MET A 155 3.26 2.84 -4.49
C MET A 155 4.09 3.65 -5.51
N GLU A 156 4.44 3.02 -6.63
CA GLU A 156 5.22 3.66 -7.69
C GLU A 156 4.47 4.84 -8.35
N GLU A 157 3.20 4.66 -8.73
CA GLU A 157 2.39 5.73 -9.31
C GLU A 157 2.21 6.90 -8.32
N ALA A 158 1.95 6.62 -7.05
CA ALA A 158 1.80 7.66 -6.03
C ALA A 158 3.10 8.43 -5.82
N TYR A 159 4.26 7.74 -5.81
CA TYR A 159 5.57 8.36 -5.75
C TYR A 159 5.70 9.39 -6.86
N TYR A 160 5.64 8.98 -8.13
CA TYR A 160 5.84 9.92 -9.25
C TYR A 160 4.80 11.04 -9.31
N LYS A 161 3.55 10.80 -8.92
CA LYS A 161 2.51 11.84 -8.97
C LYS A 161 2.60 12.87 -7.83
N LEU A 162 3.18 12.50 -6.68
CA LEU A 162 3.26 13.37 -5.51
C LEU A 162 4.67 13.91 -5.24
N SER A 163 5.73 13.24 -5.71
CA SER A 163 7.13 13.67 -5.57
C SER A 163 7.52 14.72 -6.62
N SER A 164 7.02 14.61 -7.86
CA SER A 164 7.38 15.47 -9.01
C SER A 164 6.95 16.95 -8.92
N LYS A 165 6.53 17.44 -7.75
CA LYS A 165 6.09 18.82 -7.53
C LYS A 165 6.97 19.60 -6.54
N TYR A 166 8.18 19.13 -6.27
CA TYR A 166 9.20 19.84 -5.48
C TYR A 166 10.60 19.65 -6.06
#